data_AF-A0A2U8DUA0-F1
#
_entry.id   AF-A0A2U8DUA0-F1
#
_cell.length_a   1.000
_cell.length_b   1.000
_cell.length_c   1.000
_cell.angle_alpha   90.00
_cell.angle_beta   90.00
_cell.angle_gamma   90.00
#
_symmetry.space_group_name_H-M   'P 1'
#
loop_
_entity.id
_entity.type
_entity.pdbx_description
1 polymer ?
#
loop_
_entity_poly.entity_id
_entity_poly.type
_entity_poly.pdbx_seq_one_letter_code
_entity_poly.pdbx_strand_id
1 'polypeptide(L)'
;MKKDLLEKGAILQRDKETYSIAPHLTAGIVTPEVLRTIADVAEKYNAAAVKVTGAQRIALVGLKQEDLDSVWKDLDMDPGAAIGLCVRSIKICPGTTFCKRGLQDSVAVGSKLDSLYHGKELPNKLKIGVSGCPNSCADSAFKDIGLIGGGKGWMLYVGGKGGAKPRIADRIALSVSEEKIYDLIEKVIQVYSENAGTRERLGDYIDRLGLEAFKEQIDINSYL
;
A
#
# COMPACT_ATOMS: atom_id res chain seq x y z
N MET A 1 -18.85 -18.68 14.54
CA MET A 1 -19.04 -17.38 13.85
C MET A 1 -18.04 -17.31 12.70
N LYS A 2 -18.48 -17.04 11.47
CA LYS A 2 -17.57 -16.84 10.33
C LYS A 2 -16.60 -15.68 10.63
N LYS A 3 -15.40 -15.74 10.06
CA LYS A 3 -14.34 -14.73 10.21
C LYS A 3 -13.78 -14.41 8.83
N ASP A 4 -12.95 -13.38 8.74
CA ASP A 4 -12.13 -13.15 7.56
C ASP A 4 -11.27 -14.39 7.28
N LEU A 5 -11.08 -14.69 5.99
CA LEU A 5 -10.26 -15.79 5.49
C LEU A 5 -8.98 -15.20 4.92
N LEU A 6 -7.95 -15.08 5.76
CA LEU A 6 -6.70 -14.40 5.42
C LEU A 6 -5.97 -15.11 4.27
N GLU A 7 -5.98 -16.44 4.27
CA GLU A 7 -5.38 -17.31 3.26
C GLU A 7 -6.01 -17.14 1.88
N LYS A 8 -7.27 -16.68 1.82
CA LYS A 8 -7.98 -16.38 0.57
C LYS A 8 -8.08 -14.88 0.27
N GLY A 9 -7.46 -14.04 1.10
CA GLY A 9 -7.62 -12.58 1.02
C GLY A 9 -9.07 -12.10 1.12
N ALA A 10 -9.96 -12.89 1.73
CA ALA A 10 -11.39 -12.67 1.71
C ALA A 10 -11.89 -12.07 3.03
N ILE A 11 -12.64 -10.97 2.92
CA ILE A 11 -13.12 -10.16 4.04
C ILE A 11 -14.60 -10.46 4.25
N LEU A 12 -14.98 -10.92 5.45
CA LEU A 12 -16.37 -11.22 5.78
C LEU A 12 -17.20 -9.93 5.76
N GLN A 13 -18.32 -9.96 5.06
CA GLN A 13 -19.21 -8.80 4.93
C GLN A 13 -20.17 -8.66 6.12
N ARG A 14 -20.92 -7.56 6.11
CA ARG A 14 -21.85 -7.18 7.19
C ARG A 14 -22.94 -8.22 7.43
N ASP A 15 -23.39 -8.90 6.38
CA ASP A 15 -24.39 -9.98 6.44
C ASP A 15 -23.90 -11.24 7.17
N LYS A 16 -22.59 -11.34 7.45
CA LYS A 16 -21.94 -12.51 8.07
C LYS A 16 -22.06 -13.78 7.24
N GLU A 17 -22.34 -13.66 5.95
CA GLU A 17 -22.53 -14.78 5.04
C GLU A 17 -21.62 -14.69 3.82
N THR A 18 -21.52 -13.49 3.23
CA THR A 18 -20.76 -13.22 2.02
C THR A 18 -19.40 -12.59 2.31
N TYR A 19 -18.55 -12.57 1.29
CA TYR A 19 -17.18 -12.09 1.36
C TYR A 19 -16.91 -11.03 0.28
N SER A 20 -15.86 -10.25 0.51
CA SER A 20 -15.25 -9.42 -0.53
C SER A 20 -13.79 -9.81 -0.72
N ILE A 21 -13.32 -9.74 -1.95
CA ILE A 21 -11.91 -9.90 -2.30
C ILE A 21 -11.44 -8.71 -3.11
N ALA A 22 -10.13 -8.49 -3.18
CA ALA A 22 -9.54 -7.52 -4.08
C ALA A 22 -8.30 -8.14 -4.73
N PRO A 23 -8.28 -8.34 -6.07
CA PRO A 23 -7.07 -8.77 -6.75
C PRO A 23 -5.96 -7.72 -6.63
N HIS A 24 -4.72 -8.18 -6.72
CA HIS A 24 -3.54 -7.33 -6.74
C HIS A 24 -3.47 -6.57 -8.06
N LEU A 25 -3.43 -5.24 -7.97
CA LEU A 25 -3.29 -4.34 -9.12
C LEU A 25 -2.12 -3.40 -8.85
N THR A 26 -0.94 -3.70 -9.41
CA THR A 26 0.25 -2.86 -9.24
C THR A 26 -0.02 -1.46 -9.77
N ALA A 27 0.35 -0.44 -8.97
CA ALA A 27 0.09 0.97 -9.23
C ALA A 27 -1.37 1.38 -9.48
N GLY A 28 -2.34 0.46 -9.33
CA GLY A 28 -3.72 0.70 -9.77
C GLY A 28 -3.84 0.97 -11.26
N ILE A 29 -2.87 0.51 -12.06
CA ILE A 29 -2.88 0.60 -13.52
C ILE A 29 -3.39 -0.74 -14.06
N VAL A 30 -4.35 -0.68 -14.96
CA VAL A 30 -5.00 -1.87 -15.54
C VAL A 30 -5.21 -1.68 -17.02
N THR A 31 -5.20 -2.79 -17.75
CA THR A 31 -5.59 -2.81 -19.16
C THR A 31 -7.10 -3.03 -19.29
N PRO A 32 -7.70 -2.75 -20.46
CA PRO A 32 -9.10 -3.08 -20.73
C PRO A 32 -9.42 -4.56 -20.55
N GLU A 33 -8.47 -5.45 -20.85
CA GLU A 33 -8.62 -6.91 -20.70
C GLU A 33 -8.81 -7.28 -19.22
N VAL A 34 -7.96 -6.74 -18.33
CA VAL A 34 -8.08 -6.95 -16.88
C VAL A 34 -9.43 -6.45 -16.37
N LEU A 35 -9.90 -5.29 -16.86
CA LEU A 35 -11.21 -4.76 -16.48
C LEU A 35 -12.37 -5.66 -16.97
N ARG A 36 -12.27 -6.22 -18.17
CA ARG A 36 -13.25 -7.20 -18.69
C ARG A 36 -13.24 -8.46 -17.83
N THR A 37 -12.08 -9.03 -17.52
CA THR A 37 -11.97 -10.20 -16.63
C THR A 37 -12.65 -9.95 -15.28
N ILE A 38 -12.38 -8.80 -14.65
CA ILE A 38 -13.02 -8.44 -13.37
C ILE A 38 -14.55 -8.32 -13.52
N ALA A 39 -15.04 -7.73 -14.61
CA ALA A 39 -16.47 -7.60 -14.87
C ALA A 39 -17.14 -8.95 -15.12
N ASP A 40 -16.55 -9.81 -15.95
CA ASP A 40 -17.05 -11.13 -16.30
C ASP A 40 -17.13 -12.02 -15.03
N VAL A 41 -16.10 -11.98 -14.18
CA VAL A 41 -16.11 -12.68 -12.89
C VAL A 41 -17.18 -12.12 -11.96
N ALA A 42 -17.31 -10.79 -11.87
CA ALA A 42 -18.33 -10.16 -11.03
C ALA A 42 -19.75 -10.61 -11.44
N GLU A 43 -20.03 -10.66 -12.74
CA GLU A 43 -21.31 -11.10 -13.28
C GLU A 43 -21.54 -12.60 -13.05
N LYS A 44 -20.56 -13.45 -13.40
CA LYS A 44 -20.64 -14.91 -13.25
C LYS A 44 -20.98 -15.35 -11.83
N TYR A 45 -20.40 -14.70 -10.82
CA TYR A 45 -20.58 -15.04 -9.42
C TYR A 45 -21.60 -14.14 -8.70
N ASN A 46 -22.37 -13.35 -9.44
CA ASN A 46 -23.40 -12.45 -8.91
C ASN A 46 -22.88 -11.56 -7.78
N ALA A 47 -21.69 -10.97 -7.95
CA ALA A 47 -21.14 -10.03 -6.98
C ALA A 47 -22.12 -8.87 -6.78
N ALA A 48 -22.43 -8.56 -5.52
CA ALA A 48 -23.34 -7.48 -5.14
C ALA A 48 -22.81 -6.09 -5.56
N ALA A 49 -21.49 -5.92 -5.65
CA ALA A 49 -20.87 -4.69 -6.16
C ALA A 49 -19.43 -4.90 -6.62
N VAL A 50 -18.99 -4.03 -7.55
CA VAL A 50 -17.59 -3.81 -7.90
C VAL A 50 -17.19 -2.43 -7.37
N LYS A 51 -16.29 -2.38 -6.38
CA LYS A 51 -15.95 -1.15 -5.65
C LYS A 51 -14.53 -0.70 -5.94
N VAL A 52 -14.38 0.50 -6.49
CA VAL A 52 -13.09 1.22 -6.49
C VAL A 52 -12.77 1.71 -5.07
N THR A 53 -11.60 1.36 -4.57
CA THR A 53 -11.14 1.67 -3.21
C THR A 53 -10.27 2.92 -3.18
N GLY A 54 -10.15 3.55 -2.00
CA GLY A 54 -9.27 4.71 -1.82
C GLY A 54 -7.77 4.44 -2.00
N ALA A 55 -7.37 3.17 -2.12
CA ALA A 55 -6.01 2.74 -2.39
C ALA A 55 -5.77 2.41 -3.89
N GLN A 56 -6.66 2.82 -4.80
CA GLN A 56 -6.59 2.50 -6.23
C GLN A 56 -6.60 0.99 -6.48
N ARG A 57 -7.52 0.28 -5.82
CA ARG A 57 -7.79 -1.14 -6.07
C ARG A 57 -9.26 -1.33 -6.40
N ILE A 58 -9.61 -2.45 -7.03
CA ILE A 58 -10.98 -2.84 -7.33
C ILE A 58 -11.33 -4.04 -6.45
N ALA A 59 -12.44 -3.95 -5.72
CA ALA A 59 -12.92 -5.04 -4.86
C ALA A 59 -14.22 -5.62 -5.42
N LEU A 60 -14.33 -6.95 -5.40
CA LEU A 60 -15.56 -7.70 -5.68
C LEU A 60 -16.24 -7.99 -4.35
N VAL A 61 -17.48 -7.57 -4.18
CA VAL A 61 -18.22 -7.62 -2.90
C VAL A 61 -19.43 -8.53 -3.03
N GLY A 62 -19.74 -9.29 -1.98
CA GLY A 62 -20.97 -10.10 -1.91
C GLY A 62 -20.81 -11.50 -2.49
N LEU A 63 -19.59 -12.03 -2.53
CA LEU A 63 -19.30 -13.37 -3.04
C LEU A 63 -19.63 -14.43 -1.99
N LYS A 64 -20.18 -15.57 -2.42
CA LYS A 64 -20.41 -16.72 -1.54
C LYS A 64 -19.09 -17.39 -1.18
N GLN A 65 -19.05 -18.02 -0.01
CA GLN A 65 -17.82 -18.61 0.51
C GLN A 65 -17.35 -19.80 -0.33
N GLU A 66 -18.29 -20.63 -0.77
CA GLU A 66 -18.11 -21.82 -1.58
C GLU A 66 -17.57 -21.51 -2.99
N ASP A 67 -17.82 -20.30 -3.49
CA ASP A 67 -17.39 -19.87 -4.82
C ASP A 67 -15.98 -19.28 -4.83
N LEU A 68 -15.39 -18.93 -3.68
CA LEU A 68 -14.16 -18.15 -3.60
C LEU A 68 -12.97 -18.77 -4.35
N ASP A 69 -12.83 -20.10 -4.32
CA ASP A 69 -11.72 -20.77 -5.01
C ASP A 69 -11.91 -20.72 -6.54
N SER A 70 -13.15 -20.83 -7.01
CA SER A 70 -13.50 -20.69 -8.43
C SER A 70 -13.38 -19.25 -8.91
N VAL A 71 -13.75 -18.28 -8.07
CA VAL A 71 -13.57 -16.84 -8.34
C VAL A 71 -12.08 -16.53 -8.54
N TRP A 72 -11.21 -16.98 -7.65
CA TRP A 72 -9.77 -16.73 -7.78
C TRP A 72 -9.18 -17.41 -9.01
N LYS A 73 -9.62 -18.65 -9.31
CA LYS A 73 -9.21 -19.36 -10.52
C LYS A 73 -9.61 -18.61 -11.79
N ASP A 74 -10.81 -18.05 -11.84
CA ASP A 74 -11.29 -17.32 -13.02
C ASP A 74 -10.68 -15.93 -13.15
N LEU A 75 -10.32 -15.29 -12.02
CA LEU A 75 -9.55 -14.04 -12.04
C LEU A 75 -8.15 -14.27 -12.59
N ASP A 76 -7.51 -15.38 -12.22
CA ASP A 76 -6.09 -15.68 -12.53
C ASP A 76 -5.15 -14.55 -12.04
N MET A 77 -5.40 -14.08 -10.82
CA MET A 77 -4.67 -12.98 -10.17
C MET A 77 -4.41 -13.29 -8.71
N ASP A 78 -3.32 -12.73 -8.17
CA ASP A 78 -2.98 -12.87 -6.76
C ASP A 78 -3.87 -11.99 -5.85
N PRO A 79 -4.09 -12.39 -4.58
CA PRO A 79 -4.74 -11.54 -3.60
C PRO A 79 -3.99 -10.23 -3.32
N GLY A 80 -4.71 -9.11 -3.35
CA GLY A 80 -4.13 -7.76 -3.22
C GLY A 80 -3.73 -7.33 -1.81
N ALA A 81 -3.66 -8.25 -0.83
CA ALA A 81 -3.39 -7.95 0.59
C ALA A 81 -4.36 -6.91 1.18
N ALA A 82 -5.66 -7.01 0.88
CA ALA A 82 -6.69 -6.09 1.40
C ALA A 82 -7.00 -6.28 2.90
N ILE A 83 -6.51 -7.36 3.52
CA ILE A 83 -6.52 -7.65 4.96
C ILE A 83 -5.13 -8.12 5.43
N GLY A 84 -4.95 -8.34 6.74
CA GLY A 84 -3.67 -8.80 7.32
C GLY A 84 -2.77 -7.72 7.94
N LEU A 85 -1.77 -8.18 8.68
CA LEU A 85 -0.70 -7.37 9.29
C LEU A 85 0.53 -7.42 8.37
N CYS A 86 0.45 -6.65 7.29
CA CYS A 86 1.47 -6.65 6.24
C CYS A 86 1.52 -5.28 5.54
N VAL A 87 2.48 -5.12 4.64
CA VAL A 87 2.47 -4.02 3.66
C VAL A 87 1.26 -4.21 2.74
N ARG A 88 0.35 -3.24 2.81
CA ARG A 88 -0.85 -3.19 1.98
C ARG A 88 -0.54 -2.60 0.61
N SER A 89 -1.58 -2.45 -0.19
CA SER A 89 -1.53 -1.75 -1.47
C SER A 89 -0.74 -0.44 -1.42
N ILE A 90 0.22 -0.30 -2.33
CA ILE A 90 0.94 0.96 -2.57
C ILE A 90 0.07 1.86 -3.46
N LYS A 91 -0.19 3.08 -3.00
CA LYS A 91 -0.93 4.11 -3.75
C LYS A 91 0.06 4.94 -4.55
N ILE A 92 -0.17 5.11 -5.85
CA ILE A 92 0.79 5.68 -6.78
C ILE A 92 0.09 6.72 -7.66
N CYS A 93 0.69 7.91 -7.81
CA CYS A 93 0.20 8.86 -8.80
C CYS A 93 0.81 8.61 -10.19
N PRO A 94 0.27 9.20 -11.27
CA PRO A 94 0.73 8.87 -12.62
C PRO A 94 2.18 9.29 -12.96
N GLY A 95 2.85 10.07 -12.09
CA GLY A 95 4.27 10.42 -12.24
C GLY A 95 4.61 11.13 -13.56
N THR A 96 5.89 11.14 -13.92
CA THR A 96 6.34 11.53 -15.27
C THR A 96 5.91 10.54 -16.35
N THR A 97 5.51 9.31 -15.98
CA THR A 97 4.97 8.32 -16.93
C THR A 97 3.73 8.85 -17.67
N PHE A 98 2.79 9.52 -16.99
CA PHE A 98 1.56 10.02 -17.64
C PHE A 98 1.18 11.47 -17.32
N CYS A 99 1.70 12.08 -16.24
CA CYS A 99 1.27 13.39 -15.79
C CYS A 99 2.27 14.49 -16.17
N LYS A 100 1.79 15.53 -16.86
CA LYS A 100 2.59 16.72 -17.21
C LYS A 100 3.20 17.49 -16.03
N ARG A 101 2.74 17.23 -14.80
CA ARG A 101 3.23 17.88 -13.56
C ARG A 101 4.22 17.00 -12.80
N GLY A 102 4.45 15.77 -13.25
CA GLY A 102 5.42 14.87 -12.64
C GLY A 102 6.83 15.48 -12.67
N LEU A 103 7.52 15.42 -11.55
CA LEU A 103 8.94 15.77 -11.43
C LEU A 103 9.82 14.52 -11.33
N GLN A 104 9.26 13.42 -10.85
CA GLN A 104 9.88 12.11 -10.73
C GLN A 104 8.90 11.03 -11.19
N ASP A 105 9.42 9.86 -11.58
CA ASP A 105 8.60 8.75 -12.05
C ASP A 105 8.07 7.90 -10.89
N SER A 106 6.91 8.29 -10.35
CA SER A 106 6.27 7.52 -9.29
C SER A 106 5.73 6.16 -9.72
N VAL A 107 5.46 5.95 -11.02
CA VAL A 107 4.99 4.65 -11.50
C VAL A 107 6.11 3.64 -11.45
N ALA A 108 7.30 3.98 -11.98
CA ALA A 108 8.48 3.12 -11.91
C ALA A 108 8.87 2.82 -10.46
N VAL A 109 9.10 3.86 -9.64
CA VAL A 109 9.53 3.72 -8.25
C VAL A 109 8.50 2.96 -7.41
N GLY A 110 7.23 3.33 -7.52
CA GLY A 110 6.19 2.69 -6.73
C GLY A 110 5.93 1.24 -7.15
N SER A 111 6.04 0.90 -8.44
CA SER A 111 5.91 -0.49 -8.90
C SER A 111 7.08 -1.35 -8.42
N LYS A 112 8.30 -0.79 -8.38
CA LYS A 112 9.45 -1.48 -7.79
C LYS A 112 9.23 -1.73 -6.29
N LEU A 113 8.76 -0.74 -5.53
CA LEU A 113 8.40 -0.92 -4.13
C LEU A 113 7.29 -1.95 -3.93
N ASP A 114 6.30 -2.00 -4.83
CA ASP A 114 5.20 -2.96 -4.78
C ASP A 114 5.75 -4.39 -4.96
N SER A 115 6.65 -4.60 -5.93
CA SER A 115 7.33 -5.89 -6.15
C SER A 115 8.19 -6.36 -4.96
N LEU A 116 8.79 -5.43 -4.22
CA LEU A 116 9.68 -5.75 -3.10
C LEU A 116 8.92 -6.04 -1.80
N TYR A 117 7.82 -5.33 -1.58
CA TYR A 117 7.24 -5.22 -0.25
C TYR A 117 5.77 -5.61 -0.16
N HIS A 118 4.99 -5.62 -1.25
CA HIS A 118 3.57 -5.97 -1.17
C HIS A 118 3.37 -7.33 -0.48
N GLY A 119 2.47 -7.37 0.49
CA GLY A 119 2.20 -8.58 1.26
C GLY A 119 3.24 -8.94 2.33
N LYS A 120 4.39 -8.25 2.41
CA LYS A 120 5.40 -8.51 3.46
C LYS A 120 4.81 -8.36 4.85
N GLU A 121 4.88 -9.43 5.65
CA GLU A 121 4.38 -9.44 7.02
C GLU A 121 5.14 -8.47 7.91
N LEU A 122 4.39 -7.77 8.76
CA LEU A 122 4.90 -6.73 9.65
C LEU A 122 4.11 -6.72 10.97
N PRO A 123 4.63 -6.11 12.04
CA PRO A 123 3.93 -6.03 13.34
C PRO A 123 2.51 -5.46 13.24
N ASN A 124 2.25 -4.56 12.29
CA ASN A 124 0.93 -4.09 11.91
C ASN A 124 0.89 -3.70 10.42
N LYS A 125 -0.31 -3.42 9.89
CA LYS A 125 -0.50 -2.96 8.52
C LYS A 125 0.33 -1.70 8.22
N LEU A 126 1.02 -1.72 7.09
CA LEU A 126 1.83 -0.61 6.59
C LEU A 126 1.30 -0.18 5.23
N LYS A 127 1.16 1.12 4.98
CA LYS A 127 0.74 1.68 3.70
C LYS A 127 1.84 2.56 3.13
N ILE A 128 2.09 2.43 1.83
CA ILE A 128 3.06 3.25 1.10
C ILE A 128 2.33 4.16 0.11
N GLY A 129 2.79 5.39 -0.04
CA GLY A 129 2.30 6.34 -1.04
C GLY A 129 3.43 6.97 -1.82
N VAL A 130 3.36 6.91 -3.15
CA VAL A 130 4.41 7.45 -4.04
C VAL A 130 3.79 8.51 -4.95
N SER A 131 4.23 9.74 -4.78
CA SER A 131 3.78 10.88 -5.57
C SER A 131 4.95 11.51 -6.31
N GLY A 132 4.90 11.60 -7.63
CA GLY A 132 5.99 12.15 -8.44
C GLY A 132 6.18 13.67 -8.35
N CYS A 133 5.37 14.40 -7.58
CA CYS A 133 5.47 15.86 -7.40
C CYS A 133 4.79 16.35 -6.10
N PRO A 134 5.01 17.61 -5.67
CA PRO A 134 4.47 18.17 -4.42
C PRO A 134 2.94 18.18 -4.29
N ASN A 135 2.17 17.94 -5.35
CA ASN A 135 0.71 17.81 -5.25
C ASN A 135 0.26 16.60 -4.44
N SER A 136 1.15 15.62 -4.26
CA SER A 136 0.93 14.50 -3.35
C SER A 136 -0.38 13.74 -3.61
N CYS A 137 -0.72 13.44 -4.88
CA CYS A 137 -1.99 12.78 -5.23
C CYS A 137 -2.12 11.35 -4.66
N ALA A 138 -1.03 10.75 -4.17
CA ALA A 138 -1.05 9.49 -3.41
C ALA A 138 -1.25 9.68 -1.89
N ASP A 139 -1.52 10.89 -1.42
CA ASP A 139 -1.59 11.29 -0.02
C ASP A 139 -0.32 10.90 0.77
N SER A 140 0.86 11.07 0.16
CA SER A 140 2.12 10.49 0.66
C SER A 140 2.43 10.86 2.12
N ALA A 141 2.12 12.09 2.55
CA ALA A 141 2.33 12.56 3.92
C ALA A 141 1.32 11.98 4.96
N PHE A 142 0.35 11.17 4.52
CA PHE A 142 -0.62 10.46 5.36
C PHE A 142 -0.46 8.93 5.30
N LYS A 143 0.63 8.45 4.69
CA LYS A 143 1.00 7.04 4.63
C LYS A 143 2.08 6.73 5.66
N ASP A 144 2.18 5.45 6.04
CA ASP A 144 3.22 5.01 6.97
C ASP A 144 4.60 5.29 6.36
N ILE A 145 4.76 5.09 5.05
CA ILE A 145 5.91 5.54 4.26
C ILE A 145 5.40 6.34 3.06
N GLY A 146 5.91 7.55 2.90
CA GLY A 146 5.51 8.49 1.84
C GLY A 146 6.70 8.98 1.04
N LEU A 147 6.60 8.91 -0.29
CA LEU A 147 7.53 9.54 -1.22
C LEU A 147 6.87 10.70 -1.95
N ILE A 148 7.57 11.82 -2.01
CA ILE A 148 7.20 12.98 -2.83
C ILE A 148 8.40 13.38 -3.69
N GLY A 149 8.24 13.33 -5.00
CA GLY A 149 9.24 13.74 -5.96
C GLY A 149 9.43 15.26 -5.99
N GLY A 150 10.69 15.68 -6.05
CA GLY A 150 11.13 17.05 -6.29
C GLY A 150 12.13 17.10 -7.45
N GLY A 151 12.51 18.30 -7.89
CA GLY A 151 13.45 18.46 -9.02
C GLY A 151 14.87 17.95 -8.77
N LYS A 152 15.24 17.70 -7.51
CA LYS A 152 16.58 17.23 -7.10
C LYS A 152 16.58 15.79 -6.53
N GLY A 153 15.44 15.10 -6.57
CA GLY A 153 15.28 13.77 -5.98
C GLY A 153 14.02 13.65 -5.13
N TRP A 154 13.99 12.65 -4.26
CA TRP A 154 12.84 12.28 -3.45
C TRP A 154 12.89 12.89 -2.05
N MET A 155 11.72 13.25 -1.53
CA MET A 155 11.48 13.49 -0.11
C MET A 155 10.86 12.25 0.51
N LEU A 156 11.42 11.81 1.64
CA LEU A 156 10.91 10.68 2.41
C LEU A 156 10.15 11.16 3.65
N TYR A 157 8.95 10.62 3.81
CA TYR A 157 8.06 10.84 4.94
C TYR A 157 7.79 9.50 5.64
N VAL A 158 7.75 9.49 6.97
CA VAL A 158 7.48 8.28 7.76
C VAL A 158 6.48 8.54 8.90
N GLY A 159 5.75 7.49 9.29
CA GLY A 159 4.87 7.49 10.44
C GLY A 159 3.46 8.05 10.22
N GLY A 160 3.11 8.45 8.99
CA GLY A 160 1.76 8.94 8.70
C GLY A 160 0.70 7.84 8.80
N LYS A 161 -0.52 8.20 9.19
CA LYS A 161 -1.67 7.30 9.11
C LYS A 161 -2.99 8.05 9.04
N GLY A 162 -3.92 7.48 8.29
CA GLY A 162 -5.35 7.71 8.51
C GLY A 162 -5.93 6.78 9.57
N GLY A 163 -7.17 7.03 9.98
CA GLY A 163 -7.91 6.21 10.95
C GLY A 163 -8.47 7.05 12.10
N ALA A 164 -8.83 6.38 13.21
CA ALA A 164 -9.43 7.04 14.37
C ALA A 164 -8.52 8.10 15.02
N LYS A 165 -7.20 7.89 14.98
CA LYS A 165 -6.17 8.85 15.39
C LYS A 165 -5.30 9.17 14.18
N PRO A 166 -5.65 10.16 13.34
CA PRO A 166 -4.85 10.53 12.20
C PRO A 166 -3.50 11.11 12.64
N ARG A 167 -2.44 10.83 11.88
CA ARG A 167 -1.09 11.36 12.10
C ARG A 167 -0.51 11.80 10.77
N ILE A 168 0.02 13.02 10.71
CA ILE A 168 0.82 13.48 9.58
C ILE A 168 2.22 12.87 9.71
N ALA A 169 2.79 12.41 8.61
CA ALA A 169 4.11 11.82 8.57
C ALA A 169 5.21 12.87 8.76
N ASP A 170 6.32 12.47 9.39
CA ASP A 170 7.51 13.29 9.55
C ASP A 170 8.37 13.21 8.30
N ARG A 171 8.79 14.35 7.75
CA ARG A 171 9.78 14.37 6.67
C ARG A 171 11.16 14.13 7.26
N ILE A 172 11.77 13.00 6.92
CA ILE A 172 13.08 12.61 7.46
C ILE A 172 14.22 12.83 6.47
N ALA A 173 13.94 12.81 5.16
CA ALA A 173 14.95 13.03 4.13
C ALA A 173 14.46 13.93 3.00
N LEU A 174 15.39 14.61 2.33
CA LEU A 174 15.14 15.55 1.23
C LEU A 174 16.20 15.36 0.14
N SER A 175 15.78 15.43 -1.13
CA SER A 175 16.66 15.32 -2.31
C SER A 175 17.45 14.00 -2.39
N VAL A 176 16.85 12.90 -1.91
CA VAL A 176 17.47 11.57 -1.99
C VAL A 176 17.37 11.07 -3.44
N SER A 177 18.48 10.60 -4.01
CA SER A 177 18.49 9.94 -5.31
C SER A 177 17.60 8.70 -5.32
N GLU A 178 17.09 8.31 -6.49
CA GLU A 178 16.31 7.08 -6.62
C GLU A 178 17.08 5.83 -6.15
N GLU A 179 18.37 5.70 -6.46
CA GLU A 179 19.18 4.54 -6.04
C GLU A 179 19.16 4.35 -4.51
N LYS A 180 19.46 5.42 -3.77
CA LYS A 180 19.47 5.43 -2.30
C LYS A 180 18.08 5.32 -1.64
N ILE A 181 16.98 5.65 -2.34
CA ILE A 181 15.66 5.68 -1.71
C ILE A 181 15.14 4.27 -1.39
N TYR A 182 15.50 3.28 -2.21
CA TYR A 182 15.11 1.90 -1.98
C TYR A 182 15.77 1.34 -0.72
N ASP A 183 17.08 1.55 -0.57
CA ASP A 183 17.87 1.11 0.59
C ASP A 183 17.39 1.80 1.88
N LEU A 184 17.10 3.10 1.82
CA LEU A 184 16.57 3.84 2.98
C LEU A 184 15.18 3.32 3.39
N ILE A 185 14.30 3.01 2.43
CA ILE A 185 12.99 2.40 2.73
C ILE A 185 13.16 1.00 3.32
N GLU A 186 14.08 0.20 2.78
CA GLU A 186 14.41 -1.12 3.33
C GLU A 186 14.81 -0.99 4.80
N LYS A 187 15.71 -0.07 5.11
CA LYS A 187 16.19 0.18 6.46
C LYS A 187 15.07 0.62 7.41
N VAL A 188 14.18 1.50 6.96
CA VAL A 188 12.98 1.90 7.72
C VAL A 188 12.09 0.70 8.03
N ILE A 189 11.80 -0.14 7.04
CA ILE A 189 10.96 -1.33 7.19
C ILE A 189 11.62 -2.35 8.13
N GLN A 190 12.92 -2.58 7.98
CA GLN A 190 13.69 -3.49 8.81
C GLN A 190 13.66 -3.07 10.28
N VAL A 191 14.07 -1.82 10.58
CA VAL A 191 14.11 -1.29 11.94
C VAL A 191 12.72 -1.34 12.59
N TYR A 192 11.68 -0.96 11.85
CA TYR A 192 10.30 -1.07 12.32
C TYR A 192 9.90 -2.52 12.61
N SER A 193 10.20 -3.45 11.70
CA SER A 193 9.84 -4.86 11.85
C SER A 193 10.52 -5.52 13.05
N GLU A 194 11.75 -5.13 13.37
CA GLU A 194 12.55 -5.70 14.45
C GLU A 194 12.20 -5.11 15.83
N ASN A 195 11.76 -3.85 15.90
CA ASN A 195 11.68 -3.09 17.16
C ASN A 195 10.27 -2.67 17.59
N ALA A 196 9.29 -2.74 16.69
CA ALA A 196 7.91 -2.36 17.03
C ALA A 196 7.22 -3.43 17.88
N GLY A 197 6.39 -2.97 18.81
CA GLY A 197 5.58 -3.84 19.65
C GLY A 197 4.45 -4.53 18.87
N THR A 198 3.79 -5.48 19.52
CA THR A 198 2.67 -6.24 18.95
C THR A 198 1.57 -5.31 18.46
N ARG A 199 1.27 -5.35 17.15
CA ARG A 199 0.24 -4.50 16.52
C ARG A 199 0.48 -3.00 16.69
N GLU A 200 1.71 -2.58 16.91
CA GLU A 200 2.09 -1.16 16.89
C GLU A 200 2.21 -0.67 15.45
N ARG A 201 1.72 0.54 15.12
CA ARG A 201 1.91 1.15 13.79
C ARG A 201 3.25 1.88 13.76
N LEU A 202 3.85 2.04 12.58
CA LEU A 202 5.11 2.78 12.40
C LEU A 202 5.08 4.17 13.07
N GLY A 203 4.00 4.94 12.90
CA GLY A 203 3.87 6.24 13.57
C GLY A 203 3.81 6.16 15.09
N ASP A 204 3.16 5.14 15.65
CA ASP A 204 3.09 4.96 17.11
C ASP A 204 4.45 4.56 17.69
N TYR A 205 5.19 3.71 16.96
CA TYR A 205 6.56 3.34 17.30
C TYR A 205 7.49 4.57 17.29
N ILE A 206 7.40 5.42 16.26
CA ILE A 206 8.17 6.68 16.19
C ILE A 206 7.79 7.61 17.34
N ASP A 207 6.51 7.74 17.67
CA ASP A 207 6.04 8.60 18.78
C ASP A 207 6.55 8.09 20.14
N ARG A 208 6.61 6.76 20.33
CA ARG A 208 7.14 6.13 21.54
C ARG A 208 8.65 6.28 21.67
N LEU A 209 9.40 6.11 20.58
CA LEU A 209 10.85 6.17 20.56
C LEU A 209 11.38 7.61 20.55
N GLY A 210 10.67 8.52 19.89
CA GLY A 210 11.14 9.85 19.50
C GLY A 210 11.76 9.84 18.10
N LEU A 211 11.47 10.90 17.33
CA LEU A 211 11.89 11.00 15.92
C LEU A 211 13.42 10.97 15.73
N GLU A 212 14.17 11.65 16.59
CA GLU A 212 15.63 11.71 16.47
C GLU A 212 16.27 10.35 16.76
N ALA A 213 15.81 9.65 17.79
CA ALA A 213 16.25 8.29 18.09
C ALA A 213 15.88 7.31 16.96
N PHE A 214 14.72 7.48 16.32
CA PHE A 214 14.37 6.70 15.13
C PHE A 214 15.32 6.96 13.95
N LYS A 215 15.64 8.23 13.68
CA LYS A 215 16.60 8.62 12.62
C LYS A 215 17.99 8.04 12.85
N GLU A 216 18.42 7.96 14.11
CA GLU A 216 19.68 7.33 14.50
C GLU A 216 19.66 5.82 14.24
N GLN A 217 18.58 5.12 14.59
CA GLN A 217 18.46 3.67 14.36
C GLN A 217 18.50 3.27 12.87
N ILE A 218 18.01 4.14 11.99
CA ILE A 218 18.08 3.92 10.54
C ILE A 218 19.37 4.45 9.91
N ASP A 219 20.30 5.02 10.69
CA ASP A 219 21.54 5.66 10.22
C ASP A 219 21.29 6.61 9.03
N ILE A 220 20.36 7.55 9.22
CA ILE A 220 19.85 8.37 8.12
C ILE A 220 20.93 9.15 7.36
N ASN A 221 22.02 9.50 8.04
CA ASN A 221 23.11 10.30 7.48
C ASN A 221 23.90 9.57 6.39
N SER A 222 23.84 8.24 6.32
CA SER A 222 24.46 7.48 5.22
C SER A 222 23.75 7.64 3.86
N TYR A 223 22.51 8.16 3.88
CA TYR A 223 21.65 8.30 2.69
C TYR A 223 21.50 9.75 2.19
N LEU A 224 21.78 10.73 3.04
CA LEU A 224 21.73 12.17 2.72
C LEU A 224 23.00 12.65 1.99
#